data_AF-A0AA88XA06-F1
#
_entry.id   AF-A0AA88XA06-F1
#
_cell.length_a   1.000
_cell.length_b   1.000
_cell.length_c   1.000
_cell.angle_alpha   90.00
_cell.angle_beta   90.00
_cell.angle_gamma   90.00
#
_symmetry.space_group_name_H-M   'P 1'
#
loop_
_entity.id
_entity.type
_entity.pdbx_description
1 polymer ?
#
loop_
_entity_poly.entity_id
_entity_poly.type
_entity_poly.pdbx_seq_one_letter_code
_entity_poly.pdbx_strand_id
1 'polypeptide(L)'
;MMERQILDYALVPSGLALMVSYHIWLLYQILNHPTRTVVGINAINRRFWVRAMMEDAPKNGVLAVQTLRNNIMASTVLASTAITLSSIIALLMSNIGGSERSTAGLVYGDRSDLGFSIKFLSMLVCFLFAFLQLVQSIRYYSHAGILINVPYNSISSSLSLNCRDRKFNHNLAAEYVGKTMNRGSYFWSLGLRAFYFSFPLFLWIFGPIPMFLSCLFLVFLFYFLDVTVDFGRVNAGSPEDMDEEADTGDQNLVASSYRHPKKTKMEKKVLDFVLVPFGLVIMVAYHIWLLYQIAKYPTRTIVGINAINRRFWVRAMMEEAPKNGILAVQTLRNNIMASTLLASTAIMLSSLIAVLMTNNAGGSERSSRLVIGDRSELGFSIKFFSILVCFLLAFLLMVQSIRYYSHAGILINVPYQTISRSSSNGHSNHRFNHHLTAEYVGRTVNRGSYFWSLGLRAYYFSFPLFLWIFGPIPMFVSCLVLVFLLYFLDVTIDFGWISGASEDQGEYQNADLETNRGIQVD
;
A
#
# COMPACT_ATOMS: atom_id res chain seq x y z
N MET A 1 -32.36 -6.18 -32.08
CA MET A 1 -32.07 -6.47 -30.66
C MET A 1 -30.83 -7.36 -30.53
N MET A 2 -30.72 -8.43 -31.33
CA MET A 2 -29.58 -9.36 -31.34
C MET A 2 -28.24 -8.72 -31.73
N GLU A 3 -28.20 -7.89 -32.79
CA GLU A 3 -26.96 -7.19 -33.22
C GLU A 3 -26.37 -6.26 -32.15
N ARG A 4 -27.22 -5.56 -31.38
CA ARG A 4 -26.77 -4.65 -30.32
C ARG A 4 -26.15 -5.41 -29.14
N GLN A 5 -26.66 -6.59 -28.82
CA GLN A 5 -26.10 -7.44 -27.77
C GLN A 5 -24.78 -8.09 -28.23
N ILE A 6 -24.70 -8.57 -29.47
CA ILE A 6 -23.47 -9.12 -30.05
C ILE A 6 -22.35 -8.07 -30.01
N LEU A 7 -22.67 -6.80 -30.27
CA LEU A 7 -21.70 -5.72 -30.21
C LEU A 7 -21.14 -5.52 -28.79
N ASP A 8 -21.97 -5.58 -27.75
CA ASP A 8 -21.49 -5.53 -26.35
C ASP A 8 -20.58 -6.74 -26.02
N TYR A 9 -20.96 -7.95 -26.44
CA TYR A 9 -20.18 -9.16 -26.18
C TYR A 9 -18.86 -9.21 -26.96
N ALA A 10 -18.71 -8.44 -28.03
CA ALA A 10 -17.46 -8.36 -28.79
C ALA A 10 -16.59 -7.15 -28.39
N LEU A 11 -17.15 -5.94 -28.38
CA LEU A 11 -16.38 -4.70 -28.16
C LEU A 11 -15.91 -4.53 -26.70
N VAL A 12 -16.72 -4.97 -25.73
CA VAL A 12 -16.37 -4.80 -24.31
C VAL A 12 -15.18 -5.71 -23.98
N PRO A 13 -15.20 -7.03 -24.27
CA PRO A 13 -14.03 -7.87 -24.03
C PRO A 13 -12.82 -7.49 -24.87
N SER A 14 -13.00 -7.04 -26.13
CA SER A 14 -11.87 -6.60 -26.95
C SER A 14 -11.20 -5.34 -26.39
N GLY A 15 -11.98 -4.36 -25.93
CA GLY A 15 -11.46 -3.15 -25.29
C GLY A 15 -10.74 -3.46 -23.98
N LEU A 16 -11.29 -4.34 -23.15
CA LEU A 16 -10.65 -4.80 -21.92
C LEU A 16 -9.36 -5.59 -22.21
N ALA A 17 -9.37 -6.50 -23.19
CA ALA A 17 -8.21 -7.26 -23.61
C ALA A 17 -7.10 -6.35 -24.13
N LEU A 18 -7.44 -5.31 -24.90
CA LEU A 18 -6.52 -4.28 -25.36
C LEU A 18 -5.86 -3.55 -24.20
N MET A 19 -6.64 -3.12 -23.19
CA MET A 19 -6.09 -2.49 -21.99
C MET A 19 -5.17 -3.45 -21.21
N VAL A 20 -5.58 -4.71 -21.01
CA VAL A 20 -4.78 -5.72 -20.28
C VAL A 20 -3.49 -6.04 -21.02
N SER A 21 -3.55 -6.28 -22.33
CA SER A 21 -2.38 -6.57 -23.17
C SER A 21 -1.36 -5.43 -23.13
N TYR A 22 -1.81 -4.16 -23.19
CA TYR A 22 -0.92 -3.01 -23.04
C TYR A 22 -0.22 -2.99 -21.68
N HIS A 23 -0.92 -3.24 -20.58
CA HIS A 23 -0.32 -3.26 -19.25
C HIS A 23 0.64 -4.44 -19.04
N ILE A 24 0.38 -5.59 -19.67
CA ILE A 24 1.31 -6.73 -19.69
C ILE A 24 2.58 -6.38 -20.48
N TRP A 25 2.43 -5.79 -21.67
CA TRP A 25 3.56 -5.30 -22.46
C TRP A 25 4.38 -4.28 -21.69
N LEU A 26 3.73 -3.32 -21.03
CA LEU A 26 4.38 -2.31 -20.22
C LEU A 26 5.12 -2.93 -19.03
N LEU A 27 4.52 -3.91 -18.35
CA LEU A 27 5.18 -4.63 -17.25
C LEU A 27 6.44 -5.34 -17.77
N TYR A 28 6.34 -6.01 -18.92
CA TYR A 28 7.48 -6.64 -19.58
C TYR A 28 8.58 -5.61 -19.88
N GLN A 29 8.24 -4.44 -20.41
CA GLN A 29 9.20 -3.36 -20.67
C GLN A 29 9.85 -2.82 -19.38
N ILE A 30 9.07 -2.62 -18.31
CA ILE A 30 9.60 -2.14 -17.03
C ILE A 30 10.60 -3.15 -16.43
N LEU A 31 10.34 -4.45 -16.57
CA LEU A 31 11.19 -5.51 -16.02
C LEU A 31 12.46 -5.74 -16.85
N ASN A 32 12.34 -5.80 -18.17
CA ASN A 32 13.46 -6.18 -19.04
C ASN A 32 14.24 -4.97 -19.58
N HIS A 33 13.58 -3.82 -19.74
CA HIS A 33 14.17 -2.61 -20.32
C HIS A 33 13.78 -1.35 -19.53
N PRO A 34 14.18 -1.22 -18.25
CA PRO A 34 13.75 -0.12 -17.39
C PRO A 34 14.15 1.26 -17.95
N THR A 35 15.23 1.36 -18.71
CA THR A 35 15.70 2.61 -19.32
C THR A 35 14.88 3.07 -20.54
N ARG A 36 13.98 2.23 -21.08
CA ARG A 36 13.09 2.60 -22.18
C ARG A 36 11.75 3.16 -21.71
N THR A 37 11.48 3.11 -20.40
CA THR A 37 10.21 3.54 -19.83
C THR A 37 10.39 4.74 -18.91
N VAL A 38 9.45 5.68 -18.95
CA VAL A 38 9.43 6.82 -18.03
C VAL A 38 9.39 6.34 -16.57
N VAL A 39 8.65 5.26 -16.30
CA VAL A 39 8.55 4.65 -14.96
C VAL A 39 9.90 4.15 -14.45
N GLY A 40 10.66 3.46 -15.31
CA GLY A 40 11.97 2.91 -14.95
C GLY A 40 13.05 3.98 -14.81
N ILE A 41 13.14 4.93 -15.74
CA ILE A 41 14.06 6.09 -15.63
C ILE A 41 13.78 6.87 -14.34
N ASN A 42 12.51 7.19 -14.07
CA ASN A 42 12.15 7.90 -12.85
C ASN A 42 12.46 7.09 -11.59
N ALA A 43 12.38 5.76 -11.64
CA ALA A 43 12.77 4.90 -10.52
C ALA A 43 14.27 4.94 -10.25
N ILE A 44 15.10 5.02 -11.29
CA ILE A 44 16.55 5.19 -11.18
C ILE A 44 16.86 6.59 -10.63
N ASN A 45 16.26 7.63 -11.20
CA ASN A 45 16.46 9.02 -10.76
C ASN A 45 16.06 9.23 -9.29
N ARG A 46 14.97 8.62 -8.84
CA ARG A 46 14.58 8.65 -7.42
C ARG A 46 15.63 8.00 -6.51
N ARG A 47 16.28 6.91 -6.94
CA ARG A 47 17.36 6.29 -6.15
C ARG A 47 18.57 7.22 -6.04
N PHE A 48 18.98 7.87 -7.13
CA PHE A 48 20.06 8.86 -7.09
C PHE A 48 19.70 10.06 -6.24
N TRP A 49 18.48 10.57 -6.38
CA TRP A 49 17.98 11.66 -5.54
C TRP A 49 17.99 11.30 -4.06
N VAL A 50 17.54 10.09 -3.67
CA VAL A 50 17.58 9.64 -2.27
C VAL A 50 19.01 9.61 -1.74
N ARG A 51 19.98 9.09 -2.50
CA ARG A 51 21.39 9.10 -2.10
C ARG A 51 21.89 10.52 -1.85
N ALA A 52 21.64 11.44 -2.79
CA ALA A 52 22.03 12.84 -2.66
C ALA A 52 21.36 13.55 -1.47
N MET A 53 20.09 13.24 -1.17
CA MET A 53 19.40 13.79 0.00
C MET A 53 19.97 13.25 1.32
N MET A 54 20.42 11.98 1.34
CA MET A 54 20.94 11.32 2.53
C MET A 54 22.42 11.65 2.82
N GLU A 55 23.19 12.09 1.83
CA GLU A 55 24.58 12.54 2.02
C GLU A 55 24.68 13.70 3.02
N ASP A 56 23.78 14.68 2.94
CA ASP A 56 23.71 15.84 3.84
C ASP A 56 22.27 16.04 4.36
N ALA A 57 21.79 15.06 5.14
CA ALA A 57 20.45 15.06 5.71
C ALA A 57 20.11 16.33 6.55
N PRO A 58 21.00 16.92 7.35
CA PRO A 58 20.68 18.14 8.10
C PRO A 58 20.37 19.36 7.20
N LYS A 59 20.97 19.43 6.01
CA LYS A 59 20.73 20.50 5.03
C LYS A 59 19.54 20.17 4.11
N ASN A 60 19.48 18.94 3.60
CA ASN A 60 18.55 18.53 2.55
C ASN A 60 17.25 17.93 3.10
N GLY A 61 17.19 17.59 4.38
CA GLY A 61 16.08 16.83 4.96
C GLY A 61 14.72 17.53 4.84
N VAL A 62 14.68 18.86 5.03
CA VAL A 62 13.40 19.62 4.92
C VAL A 62 12.88 19.57 3.49
N LEU A 63 13.76 19.76 2.50
CA LEU A 63 13.41 19.64 1.09
C LEU A 63 12.87 18.23 0.79
N ALA A 64 13.57 17.19 1.25
CA ALA A 64 13.17 15.81 1.02
C ALA A 64 11.79 15.49 1.62
N VAL A 65 11.53 15.90 2.86
CA VAL A 65 10.25 15.70 3.55
C VAL A 65 9.13 16.48 2.89
N GLN A 66 9.40 17.70 2.40
CA GLN A 66 8.41 18.52 1.72
C GLN A 66 8.08 17.95 0.33
N THR A 67 9.04 17.42 -0.41
CA THR A 67 8.78 16.71 -1.68
C THR A 67 7.91 15.47 -1.45
N LEU A 68 8.23 14.67 -0.42
CA LEU A 68 7.41 13.51 -0.05
C LEU A 68 6.00 13.92 0.42
N ARG A 69 5.88 15.05 1.14
CA ARG A 69 4.58 15.62 1.52
C ARG A 69 3.71 15.91 0.32
N ASN A 70 4.28 16.50 -0.73
CA ASN A 70 3.55 16.81 -1.96
C ASN A 70 3.00 15.53 -2.62
N ASN A 71 3.79 14.46 -2.63
CA ASN A 71 3.35 13.15 -3.14
C ASN A 71 2.26 12.51 -2.26
N ILE A 72 2.37 12.62 -0.93
CA ILE A 72 1.33 12.16 0.00
C ILE A 72 0.04 12.96 -0.22
N MET A 73 0.13 14.28 -0.38
CA MET A 73 -1.02 15.15 -0.64
C MET A 73 -1.70 14.80 -1.97
N ALA A 74 -0.94 14.64 -3.05
CA ALA A 74 -1.48 14.21 -4.35
C ALA A 74 -2.18 12.84 -4.24
N SER A 75 -1.53 11.87 -3.58
CA SER A 75 -2.13 10.55 -3.32
C SER A 75 -3.41 10.64 -2.49
N THR A 76 -3.44 11.55 -1.51
CA THR A 76 -4.57 11.80 -0.60
C THR A 76 -5.78 12.36 -1.33
N VAL A 77 -5.56 13.35 -2.20
CA VAL A 77 -6.63 13.95 -3.01
C VAL A 77 -7.23 12.90 -3.94
N LEU A 78 -6.38 12.16 -4.67
CA LEU A 78 -6.85 11.09 -5.56
C LEU A 78 -7.55 9.96 -4.79
N ALA A 79 -7.04 9.55 -3.62
CA ALA A 79 -7.70 8.52 -2.82
C ALA A 79 -9.09 8.99 -2.38
N SER A 80 -9.21 10.25 -1.94
CA SER A 80 -10.50 10.86 -1.58
C SER A 80 -11.48 10.85 -2.74
N THR A 81 -11.04 11.26 -3.93
CA THR A 81 -11.92 11.28 -5.11
C THR A 81 -12.36 9.89 -5.54
N ALA A 82 -11.50 8.87 -5.40
CA ALA A 82 -11.85 7.50 -5.76
C ALA A 82 -12.97 6.98 -4.86
N ILE A 83 -12.80 7.16 -3.54
CA ILE A 83 -13.74 6.63 -2.58
C ILE A 83 -15.07 7.42 -2.57
N THR A 84 -15.05 8.72 -2.83
CA THR A 84 -16.29 9.50 -2.99
C THR A 84 -17.04 9.11 -4.25
N LEU A 85 -16.35 8.95 -5.38
CA LEU A 85 -16.98 8.46 -6.61
C LEU A 85 -17.56 7.05 -6.43
N SER A 86 -16.82 6.15 -5.78
CA SER A 86 -17.33 4.82 -5.41
C SER A 86 -18.59 4.89 -4.54
N SER A 87 -18.63 5.82 -3.59
CA SER A 87 -19.77 6.02 -2.68
C SER A 87 -20.99 6.57 -3.43
N ILE A 88 -20.79 7.54 -4.32
CA ILE A 88 -21.84 8.12 -5.15
C ILE A 88 -22.42 7.06 -6.10
N ILE A 89 -21.57 6.27 -6.76
CA ILE A 89 -21.99 5.17 -7.64
C ILE A 89 -22.84 4.16 -6.87
N ALA A 90 -22.44 3.79 -5.64
CA ALA A 90 -23.21 2.88 -4.79
C ALA A 90 -24.59 3.45 -4.41
N LEU A 91 -24.69 4.74 -4.09
CA LEU A 91 -25.97 5.41 -3.82
C LEU A 91 -26.85 5.49 -5.06
N LEU A 92 -26.28 5.81 -6.23
CA LEU A 92 -27.02 5.84 -7.50
C LEU A 92 -27.61 4.46 -7.82
N MET A 93 -26.84 3.38 -7.63
CA MET A 93 -27.36 2.01 -7.78
C MET A 93 -28.55 1.74 -6.85
N SER A 94 -28.49 2.21 -5.60
CA SER A 94 -29.54 1.98 -4.61
C SER A 94 -30.83 2.73 -4.93
N ASN A 95 -30.76 3.92 -5.53
CA ASN A 95 -31.93 4.76 -5.82
C ASN A 95 -32.58 4.44 -7.17
N ILE A 96 -31.76 4.13 -8.20
CA ILE A 96 -32.25 3.85 -9.57
C ILE A 96 -32.98 2.49 -9.64
N GLY A 97 -32.84 1.62 -8.63
CA GLY A 97 -33.55 0.35 -8.54
C GLY A 97 -35.04 0.44 -8.18
N GLY A 98 -35.55 1.61 -7.76
CA GLY A 98 -36.85 1.71 -7.09
C GLY A 98 -38.06 2.17 -7.91
N SER A 99 -37.90 2.89 -9.03
CA SER A 99 -39.06 3.42 -9.77
C SER A 99 -38.63 3.88 -11.17
N GLU A 100 -39.32 3.39 -12.20
CA GLU A 100 -39.24 3.77 -13.62
C GLU A 100 -37.85 4.13 -14.18
N ARG A 101 -37.21 3.14 -14.82
CA ARG A 101 -35.98 3.35 -15.61
C ARG A 101 -36.29 4.08 -16.93
N SER A 102 -36.60 5.37 -16.84
CA SER A 102 -36.82 6.28 -17.97
C SER A 102 -35.50 6.79 -18.59
N THR A 103 -34.50 5.93 -18.74
CA THR A 103 -33.31 6.18 -19.59
C THR A 103 -33.42 5.49 -20.96
N ALA A 104 -34.66 5.29 -21.43
CA ALA A 104 -34.97 4.54 -22.65
C ALA A 104 -34.38 5.16 -23.95
N GLY A 105 -34.02 6.45 -23.93
CA GLY A 105 -33.52 7.18 -25.10
C GLY A 105 -32.00 7.25 -25.27
N LEU A 106 -31.21 7.23 -24.20
CA LEU A 106 -29.77 7.61 -24.27
C LEU A 106 -28.78 6.43 -24.14
N VAL A 107 -29.24 5.25 -23.71
CA VAL A 107 -28.38 4.08 -23.50
C VAL A 107 -28.40 3.17 -24.72
N TYR A 108 -27.27 3.09 -25.42
CA TYR A 108 -27.02 2.18 -26.54
C TYR A 108 -26.27 0.94 -26.06
N GLY A 109 -26.87 -0.26 -26.16
CA GLY A 109 -26.26 -1.52 -25.70
C GLY A 109 -27.26 -2.40 -24.94
N ASP A 110 -26.76 -3.40 -24.22
CA ASP A 110 -27.54 -4.37 -23.44
C ASP A 110 -28.31 -3.65 -22.32
N ARG A 111 -29.63 -3.81 -22.37
CA ARG A 111 -30.59 -3.18 -21.45
C ARG A 111 -30.98 -4.11 -20.31
N SER A 112 -30.31 -5.24 -20.17
CA SER A 112 -30.60 -6.19 -19.09
C SER A 112 -30.23 -5.60 -17.72
N ASP A 113 -31.06 -5.87 -16.72
CA ASP A 113 -30.82 -5.55 -15.31
C ASP A 113 -29.45 -6.05 -14.82
N LEU A 114 -29.04 -7.21 -15.33
CA LEU A 114 -27.76 -7.82 -15.04
C LEU A 114 -26.61 -7.02 -15.66
N GLY A 115 -26.73 -6.62 -16.92
CA GLY A 115 -25.75 -5.77 -17.62
C GLY A 115 -25.56 -4.43 -16.93
N PHE A 116 -26.65 -3.77 -16.53
CA PHE A 116 -26.58 -2.53 -15.75
C PHE A 116 -25.85 -2.75 -14.41
N SER A 117 -26.18 -3.80 -13.68
CA SER A 117 -25.52 -4.10 -12.40
C SER A 117 -24.03 -4.41 -12.56
N ILE A 118 -23.63 -5.11 -13.62
CA ILE A 118 -22.23 -5.42 -13.93
C ILE A 118 -21.44 -4.14 -14.26
N LYS A 119 -22.02 -3.21 -15.05
CA LYS A 119 -21.40 -1.92 -15.37
C LYS A 119 -21.04 -1.14 -14.11
N PHE A 120 -21.99 -0.95 -13.21
CA PHE A 120 -21.76 -0.20 -11.97
C PHE A 120 -20.83 -0.94 -10.99
N LEU A 121 -20.96 -2.27 -10.90
CA LEU A 121 -20.04 -3.08 -10.08
C LEU A 121 -18.60 -2.97 -10.59
N SER A 122 -18.38 -3.00 -11.90
CA SER A 122 -17.04 -2.87 -12.49
C SER A 122 -16.38 -1.53 -12.17
N MET A 123 -17.14 -0.42 -12.26
CA MET A 123 -16.66 0.91 -11.86
C MET A 123 -16.33 0.98 -10.37
N LEU A 124 -17.20 0.41 -9.53
CA LEU A 124 -17.00 0.38 -8.08
C LEU A 124 -15.72 -0.38 -7.72
N VAL A 125 -15.52 -1.57 -8.29
CA VAL A 125 -14.30 -2.36 -8.06
C VAL A 125 -13.06 -1.62 -8.55
N CYS A 126 -13.14 -0.94 -9.70
CA CYS A 126 -12.05 -0.15 -10.24
C CYS A 126 -11.65 1.02 -9.31
N PHE A 127 -12.61 1.83 -8.85
CA PHE A 127 -12.33 2.94 -7.93
C PHE A 127 -11.87 2.45 -6.56
N LEU A 128 -12.42 1.36 -6.04
CA LEU A 128 -11.97 0.76 -4.78
C LEU A 128 -10.53 0.25 -4.90
N PHE A 129 -10.18 -0.38 -6.02
CA PHE A 129 -8.80 -0.76 -6.31
C PHE A 129 -7.88 0.47 -6.37
N ALA A 130 -8.27 1.53 -7.09
CA ALA A 130 -7.51 2.78 -7.17
C ALA A 130 -7.28 3.39 -5.77
N PHE A 131 -8.32 3.45 -4.93
CA PHE A 131 -8.23 3.90 -3.55
C PHE A 131 -7.21 3.09 -2.76
N LEU A 132 -7.29 1.75 -2.80
CA LEU A 132 -6.36 0.87 -2.07
C LEU A 132 -4.90 1.08 -2.50
N GLN A 133 -4.63 1.19 -3.81
CA GLN A 133 -3.26 1.44 -4.29
C GLN A 133 -2.74 2.82 -3.87
N LEU A 134 -3.59 3.85 -3.86
CA LEU A 134 -3.20 5.18 -3.41
C LEU A 134 -2.94 5.24 -1.89
N VAL A 135 -3.70 4.49 -1.09
CA VAL A 135 -3.44 4.32 0.35
C VAL A 135 -2.10 3.61 0.60
N GLN A 136 -1.78 2.60 -0.22
CA GLN A 136 -0.47 1.93 -0.17
C GLN A 136 0.67 2.90 -0.49
N SER A 137 0.51 3.73 -1.53
CA SER A 137 1.45 4.82 -1.86
C SER A 137 1.67 5.77 -0.67
N ILE A 138 0.59 6.26 -0.05
CA ILE A 138 0.65 7.11 1.15
C ILE A 138 1.49 6.45 2.23
N ARG A 139 1.28 5.15 2.48
CA ARG A 139 2.05 4.44 3.51
C ARG A 139 3.54 4.43 3.22
N TYR A 140 3.94 4.08 2.01
CA TYR A 140 5.36 4.01 1.65
C TYR A 140 6.04 5.38 1.68
N TYR A 141 5.37 6.44 1.22
CA TYR A 141 5.91 7.80 1.31
C TYR A 141 6.02 8.28 2.76
N SER A 142 5.06 7.96 3.62
CA SER A 142 5.13 8.23 5.06
C SER A 142 6.34 7.53 5.72
N HIS A 143 6.60 6.27 5.38
CA HIS A 143 7.78 5.56 5.86
C HIS A 143 9.08 6.17 5.31
N ALA A 144 9.15 6.42 4.00
CA ALA A 144 10.32 7.03 3.38
C ALA A 144 10.65 8.40 3.98
N GLY A 145 9.64 9.21 4.34
CA GLY A 145 9.84 10.54 4.91
C GLY A 145 10.54 10.54 6.28
N ILE A 146 10.35 9.49 7.07
CA ILE A 146 11.12 9.30 8.31
C ILE A 146 12.49 8.72 7.96
N LEU A 147 12.54 7.67 7.14
CA LEU A 147 13.75 6.90 6.88
C LEU A 147 14.86 7.72 6.19
N ILE A 148 14.49 8.65 5.31
CA ILE A 148 15.44 9.50 4.58
C ILE A 148 16.24 10.45 5.48
N ASN A 149 15.76 10.67 6.72
CA ASN A 149 16.39 11.56 7.69
C ASN A 149 17.03 10.82 8.87
N VAL A 150 17.06 9.48 8.83
CA VAL A 150 17.81 8.71 9.83
C VAL A 150 19.31 8.92 9.55
N PRO A 151 20.13 9.36 10.52
CA PRO A 151 21.51 9.70 10.25
C PRO A 151 22.39 8.43 10.26
N TYR A 152 22.26 7.60 9.23
CA TYR A 152 23.01 6.34 9.15
C TYR A 152 24.53 6.55 9.15
N ASN A 153 25.02 7.72 8.72
CA ASN A 153 26.46 8.05 8.76
C ASN A 153 27.00 8.18 10.20
N SER A 154 26.28 8.86 11.08
CA SER A 154 26.69 8.96 12.48
C SER A 154 26.48 7.64 13.22
N ILE A 155 25.39 6.92 12.94
CA ILE A 155 25.16 5.57 13.51
C ILE A 155 26.28 4.61 13.09
N SER A 156 26.60 4.54 11.80
CA SER A 156 27.67 3.68 11.29
C SER A 156 29.05 4.10 11.78
N SER A 157 29.28 5.39 12.05
CA SER A 157 30.53 5.85 12.69
C SER A 157 30.70 5.36 14.13
N SER A 158 29.59 5.15 14.84
CA SER A 158 29.62 4.59 16.20
C SER A 158 29.76 3.07 16.21
N LEU A 159 29.35 2.38 15.14
CA LEU A 159 29.43 0.93 15.02
C LEU A 159 30.74 0.44 14.37
N SER A 160 31.31 1.20 13.42
CA SER A 160 32.51 0.79 12.69
C SER A 160 33.53 1.91 12.55
N LEU A 161 34.77 1.59 12.97
CA LEU A 161 35.94 2.45 12.81
C LEU A 161 36.42 2.50 11.34
N ASN A 162 36.09 1.51 10.52
CA ASN A 162 36.51 1.42 9.14
C ASN A 162 35.65 2.30 8.21
N CYS A 163 36.30 3.17 7.43
CA CYS A 163 35.63 4.07 6.49
C CYS A 163 34.90 3.30 5.37
N ARG A 164 35.46 2.16 4.92
CA ARG A 164 34.87 1.35 3.84
C ARG A 164 33.51 0.78 4.26
N ASP A 165 33.44 0.22 5.45
CA ASP A 165 32.21 -0.38 6.01
C ASP A 165 31.15 0.69 6.29
N ARG A 166 31.58 1.89 6.70
CA ARG A 166 30.69 3.05 6.89
C ARG A 166 29.99 3.45 5.59
N LYS A 167 30.77 3.62 4.51
CA LYS A 167 30.24 3.98 3.19
C LYS A 167 29.34 2.87 2.64
N PHE A 168 29.70 1.60 2.84
CA PHE A 168 28.87 0.46 2.48
C PHE A 168 27.52 0.48 3.20
N ASN A 169 27.50 0.63 4.52
CA ASN A 169 26.29 0.68 5.33
C ASN A 169 25.39 1.86 4.97
N HIS A 170 25.97 3.03 4.70
CA HIS A 170 25.22 4.19 4.21
C HIS A 170 24.56 3.93 2.86
N ASN A 171 25.32 3.39 1.90
CA ASN A 171 24.80 3.08 0.57
C ASN A 171 23.66 2.07 0.62
N LEU A 172 23.78 1.06 1.48
CA LEU A 172 22.74 0.06 1.71
C LEU A 172 21.48 0.68 2.30
N ALA A 173 21.62 1.57 3.28
CA ALA A 173 20.50 2.32 3.84
C ALA A 173 19.82 3.21 2.78
N ALA A 174 20.61 3.95 1.99
CA ALA A 174 20.08 4.78 0.91
C ALA A 174 19.38 3.96 -0.18
N GLU A 175 19.89 2.76 -0.48
CA GLU A 175 19.21 1.84 -1.38
C GLU A 175 17.87 1.36 -0.82
N TYR A 176 17.81 1.02 0.48
CA TYR A 176 16.55 0.63 1.13
C TYR A 176 15.52 1.76 1.12
N VAL A 177 15.93 2.99 1.42
CA VAL A 177 15.05 4.17 1.35
C VAL A 177 14.60 4.41 -0.09
N GLY A 178 15.50 4.29 -1.06
CA GLY A 178 15.20 4.40 -2.49
C GLY A 178 14.21 3.33 -2.97
N LYS A 179 14.37 2.07 -2.55
CA LYS A 179 13.42 0.98 -2.81
C LYS A 179 12.06 1.26 -2.18
N THR A 180 12.03 1.73 -0.93
CA THR A 180 10.79 2.10 -0.21
C THR A 180 10.04 3.22 -0.94
N MET A 181 10.75 4.27 -1.34
CA MET A 181 10.19 5.38 -2.12
C MET A 181 9.70 4.92 -3.50
N ASN A 182 10.44 4.05 -4.20
CA ASN A 182 10.02 3.49 -5.48
C ASN A 182 8.78 2.62 -5.36
N ARG A 183 8.66 1.78 -4.31
CA ARG A 183 7.43 1.03 -4.03
C ARG A 183 6.23 1.96 -3.90
N GLY A 184 6.37 3.05 -3.13
CA GLY A 184 5.33 4.08 -3.04
C GLY A 184 4.96 4.68 -4.40
N SER A 185 5.95 5.00 -5.23
CA SER A 185 5.72 5.53 -6.58
C SER A 185 5.08 4.52 -7.53
N TYR A 186 5.38 3.22 -7.43
CA TYR A 186 4.71 2.20 -8.23
C TYR A 186 3.24 2.06 -7.84
N PHE A 187 2.94 2.02 -6.54
CA PHE A 187 1.56 2.02 -6.05
C PHE A 187 0.80 3.29 -6.46
N TRP A 188 1.45 4.44 -6.44
CA TRP A 188 0.88 5.69 -6.91
C TRP A 188 0.53 5.62 -8.41
N SER A 189 1.46 5.14 -9.24
CA SER A 189 1.25 4.98 -10.68
C SER A 189 0.14 3.97 -10.99
N LEU A 190 0.08 2.84 -10.25
CA LEU A 190 -0.98 1.85 -10.39
C LEU A 190 -2.35 2.44 -10.02
N GLY A 191 -2.44 3.20 -8.92
CA GLY A 191 -3.67 3.89 -8.53
C GLY A 191 -4.14 4.91 -9.56
N LEU A 192 -3.20 5.70 -10.12
CA LEU A 192 -3.50 6.68 -11.16
C LEU A 192 -3.96 6.01 -12.47
N ARG A 193 -3.33 4.89 -12.88
CA ARG A 193 -3.77 4.13 -14.06
C ARG A 193 -5.14 3.49 -13.87
N ALA A 194 -5.44 2.97 -12.68
CA ALA A 194 -6.79 2.49 -12.35
C ALA A 194 -7.82 3.63 -12.44
N PHE A 195 -7.46 4.83 -11.99
CA PHE A 195 -8.28 6.03 -12.17
C PHE A 195 -8.58 6.35 -13.63
N TYR A 196 -7.59 6.31 -14.50
CA TYR A 196 -7.82 6.51 -15.94
C TYR A 196 -8.66 5.38 -16.53
N PHE A 197 -8.45 4.14 -16.09
CA PHE A 197 -9.22 2.99 -16.54
C PHE A 197 -10.71 3.04 -16.11
N SER A 198 -11.07 3.81 -15.09
CA SER A 198 -12.49 4.01 -14.73
C SER A 198 -13.24 4.83 -15.78
N PHE A 199 -12.56 5.62 -16.62
CA PHE A 199 -13.19 6.46 -17.64
C PHE A 199 -13.84 5.65 -18.78
N PRO A 200 -13.18 4.65 -19.40
CA PRO A 200 -13.85 3.71 -20.31
C PRO A 200 -15.04 3.01 -19.69
N LEU A 201 -14.93 2.57 -18.41
CA LEU A 201 -16.03 1.91 -17.70
C LEU A 201 -17.20 2.85 -17.47
N PHE A 202 -16.94 4.14 -17.24
CA PHE A 202 -17.98 5.17 -17.17
C PHE A 202 -18.64 5.38 -18.54
N LEU A 203 -17.85 5.47 -19.62
CA LEU A 203 -18.40 5.61 -20.98
C LEU A 203 -19.21 4.39 -21.43
N TRP A 204 -18.96 3.22 -20.84
CA TRP A 204 -19.75 2.01 -21.06
C TRP A 204 -21.21 2.14 -20.63
N ILE A 205 -21.54 3.11 -19.76
CA ILE A 205 -22.93 3.46 -19.44
C ILE A 205 -23.68 3.93 -20.70
N PHE A 206 -23.01 4.68 -21.58
CA PHE A 206 -23.60 5.20 -22.82
C PHE A 206 -23.54 4.18 -23.97
N GLY A 207 -22.56 3.28 -23.96
CA GLY A 207 -22.54 2.08 -24.80
C GLY A 207 -21.16 1.45 -25.02
N PRO A 208 -21.09 0.30 -25.71
CA PRO A 208 -19.83 -0.40 -25.99
C PRO A 208 -18.92 0.37 -26.94
N ILE A 209 -19.48 1.09 -27.91
CA ILE A 209 -18.71 1.88 -28.89
C ILE A 209 -17.88 2.99 -28.23
N PRO A 210 -18.45 3.91 -27.44
CA PRO A 210 -17.67 4.94 -26.77
C PRO A 210 -16.67 4.36 -25.76
N MET A 211 -16.99 3.25 -25.10
CA MET A 211 -16.04 2.54 -24.24
C MET A 211 -14.82 2.04 -25.06
N PHE A 212 -15.04 1.37 -26.19
CA PHE A 212 -13.95 0.82 -27.00
C PHE A 212 -13.06 1.91 -27.59
N LEU A 213 -13.67 2.97 -28.15
CA LEU A 213 -12.92 4.15 -28.64
C LEU A 213 -12.11 4.80 -27.53
N SER A 214 -12.66 4.88 -26.31
CA SER A 214 -11.92 5.36 -25.15
C SER A 214 -10.75 4.45 -24.76
N CYS A 215 -10.87 3.13 -24.91
CA CYS A 215 -9.76 2.20 -24.65
C CYS A 215 -8.62 2.42 -25.67
N LEU A 216 -8.95 2.58 -26.96
CA LEU A 216 -7.97 2.90 -28.00
C LEU A 216 -7.25 4.22 -27.72
N PHE A 217 -8.03 5.26 -27.38
CA PHE A 217 -7.47 6.56 -27.04
C PHE A 217 -6.57 6.50 -25.80
N LEU A 218 -6.98 5.78 -24.74
CA LEU A 218 -6.16 5.64 -23.54
C LEU A 218 -4.87 4.85 -23.79
N VAL A 219 -4.90 3.79 -24.59
CA VAL A 219 -3.66 3.06 -24.95
C VAL A 219 -2.74 3.95 -25.76
N PHE A 220 -3.26 4.72 -26.72
CA PHE A 220 -2.47 5.70 -27.45
C PHE A 220 -1.84 6.76 -26.52
N LEU A 221 -2.64 7.33 -25.61
CA LEU A 221 -2.18 8.31 -24.64
C LEU A 221 -1.13 7.69 -23.70
N PHE A 222 -1.35 6.48 -23.18
CA PHE A 222 -0.39 5.80 -22.33
C PHE A 222 0.90 5.47 -23.05
N TYR A 223 0.84 5.00 -24.29
CA TYR A 223 2.05 4.76 -25.08
C TYR A 223 2.91 6.02 -25.16
N PHE A 224 2.29 7.17 -25.42
CA PHE A 224 3.00 8.45 -25.44
C PHE A 224 3.53 8.89 -24.06
N LEU A 225 2.82 8.58 -22.97
CA LEU A 225 3.27 8.92 -21.61
C LEU A 225 4.32 7.95 -21.04
N ASP A 226 4.32 6.69 -21.48
CA ASP A 226 5.14 5.64 -20.89
C ASP A 226 6.45 5.41 -21.68
N VAL A 227 6.45 5.65 -22.98
CA VAL A 227 7.63 5.52 -23.86
C VAL A 227 8.39 6.83 -23.93
N THR A 228 9.67 6.80 -23.57
CA THR A 228 10.57 7.94 -23.81
C THR A 228 11.11 7.89 -25.23
N VAL A 229 11.02 9.02 -25.95
CA VAL A 229 11.90 9.26 -27.11
C VAL A 229 13.30 9.50 -26.54
N ASP A 230 14.29 8.74 -27.03
CA ASP A 230 15.64 8.56 -26.48
C ASP A 230 16.22 9.77 -25.70
N PHE A 231 16.40 9.59 -24.38
CA PHE A 231 17.39 10.39 -23.66
C PHE A 231 18.78 9.88 -24.07
N GLY A 232 19.51 10.72 -24.80
CA GLY A 232 20.80 10.41 -25.40
C GLY A 232 21.77 9.69 -24.46
N ARG A 233 22.47 8.71 -25.04
CA ARG A 233 23.58 7.94 -24.47
C ARG A 233 24.55 8.84 -23.69
N VAL A 234 24.76 8.53 -22.41
CA VAL A 234 26.02 8.82 -21.72
C VAL A 234 26.63 7.49 -21.29
N ASN A 235 27.86 7.30 -21.73
CA ASN A 235 28.64 6.08 -21.78
C ASN A 235 28.82 5.34 -20.44
N ALA A 236 28.71 4.01 -20.49
CA ALA A 236 29.58 3.10 -19.75
C ALA A 236 29.73 1.82 -20.60
N GLY A 237 30.97 1.51 -20.97
CA GLY A 237 31.32 0.53 -22.00
C GLY A 237 31.10 -0.94 -21.62
N SER A 238 30.88 -1.75 -22.67
CA SER A 238 31.13 -3.19 -22.73
C SER A 238 32.63 -3.45 -23.00
N PRO A 239 33.11 -4.70 -22.81
CA PRO A 239 33.11 -5.65 -23.93
C PRO A 239 32.52 -7.05 -23.60
N GLU A 240 31.69 -7.48 -24.54
CA GLU A 240 31.58 -8.77 -25.28
C GLU A 240 32.32 -10.04 -24.77
N ASP A 241 31.65 -11.21 -24.82
CA ASP A 241 31.79 -12.17 -25.94
C ASP A 241 30.88 -13.44 -25.81
N MET A 242 30.05 -13.61 -26.86
CA MET A 242 29.94 -14.76 -27.80
C MET A 242 29.24 -16.11 -27.46
N ASP A 243 28.07 -16.30 -28.11
CA ASP A 243 27.76 -17.27 -29.21
C ASP A 243 26.81 -18.49 -29.06
N GLU A 244 25.85 -18.50 -30.01
CA GLU A 244 25.25 -19.57 -30.89
C GLU A 244 24.52 -20.81 -30.29
N GLU A 245 23.49 -21.41 -30.90
CA GLU A 245 22.84 -21.33 -32.23
C GLU A 245 21.38 -21.86 -32.13
N ALA A 246 20.61 -21.67 -33.20
CA ALA A 246 19.19 -22.01 -33.35
C ALA A 246 18.95 -23.43 -33.91
N ASP A 247 17.73 -23.99 -33.73
CA ASP A 247 17.04 -24.69 -34.82
C ASP A 247 15.51 -24.73 -34.63
N THR A 248 14.84 -24.78 -35.78
CA THR A 248 13.44 -24.79 -36.17
C THR A 248 12.72 -26.12 -35.94
N GLY A 249 11.37 -26.11 -35.92
CA GLY A 249 10.58 -27.32 -36.18
C GLY A 249 9.20 -27.44 -35.54
N ASP A 250 8.19 -27.03 -36.32
CA ASP A 250 6.87 -27.63 -36.49
C ASP A 250 5.69 -27.52 -35.49
N GLN A 251 4.54 -27.30 -36.14
CA GLN A 251 3.17 -27.30 -35.64
C GLN A 251 2.69 -28.73 -35.36
N ASN A 252 1.79 -28.90 -34.38
CA ASN A 252 0.52 -29.62 -34.58
C ASN A 252 -0.46 -29.52 -33.40
N LEU A 253 -1.73 -29.33 -33.77
CA LEU A 253 -2.94 -29.38 -32.96
C LEU A 253 -3.31 -30.83 -32.60
N VAL A 254 -3.77 -31.09 -31.38
CA VAL A 254 -4.93 -31.98 -31.10
C VAL A 254 -5.66 -31.51 -29.84
N ALA A 255 -6.96 -31.28 -29.99
CA ALA A 255 -7.91 -31.03 -28.92
C ALA A 255 -8.24 -32.32 -28.14
N SER A 256 -8.42 -32.22 -26.82
CA SER A 256 -9.18 -33.21 -26.08
C SER A 256 -10.24 -32.56 -25.19
N SER A 257 -11.44 -33.08 -25.39
CA SER A 257 -12.73 -32.77 -24.79
C SER A 257 -12.72 -32.91 -23.27
N TYR A 258 -13.23 -31.89 -22.56
CA TYR A 258 -13.66 -32.07 -21.16
C TYR A 258 -15.16 -31.82 -21.00
N ARG A 259 -15.79 -32.89 -20.55
CA ARG A 259 -17.22 -33.13 -20.37
C ARG A 259 -17.68 -32.54 -19.04
N HIS A 260 -18.77 -31.75 -19.07
CA HIS A 260 -19.50 -31.32 -17.89
C HIS A 260 -19.98 -32.51 -17.03
N PRO A 261 -19.88 -32.43 -15.68
CA PRO A 261 -20.83 -33.09 -14.81
C PRO A 261 -21.92 -32.11 -14.33
N LYS A 262 -23.10 -32.70 -14.20
CA LYS A 262 -24.40 -32.07 -13.95
C LYS A 262 -24.49 -31.46 -12.55
N LYS A 263 -25.21 -30.34 -12.47
CA LYS A 263 -25.74 -29.72 -11.24
C LYS A 263 -26.50 -30.74 -10.39
N THR A 264 -26.03 -30.96 -9.17
CA THR A 264 -26.83 -31.45 -8.05
C THR A 264 -27.29 -30.26 -7.21
N LYS A 265 -28.59 -30.26 -6.92
CA LYS A 265 -29.35 -29.14 -6.35
C LYS A 265 -29.57 -29.39 -4.86
N MET A 266 -28.49 -29.51 -4.08
CA MET A 266 -28.47 -29.59 -2.62
C MET A 266 -27.14 -28.93 -2.17
N GLU A 267 -27.11 -28.16 -1.06
CA GLU A 267 -25.95 -27.39 -0.52
C GLU A 267 -25.75 -25.94 -0.99
N LYS A 268 -26.71 -25.03 -0.72
CA LYS A 268 -26.47 -23.58 -0.78
C LYS A 268 -26.38 -22.88 0.59
N LYS A 269 -26.76 -23.56 1.68
CA LYS A 269 -26.69 -23.05 3.06
C LYS A 269 -25.42 -23.47 3.81
N VAL A 270 -24.79 -24.59 3.44
CA VAL A 270 -23.57 -25.11 4.07
C VAL A 270 -22.32 -24.32 3.65
N LEU A 271 -22.32 -23.78 2.42
CA LEU A 271 -21.18 -23.05 1.87
C LEU A 271 -20.88 -21.75 2.65
N ASP A 272 -21.92 -21.00 3.05
CA ASP A 272 -21.75 -19.79 3.87
C ASP A 272 -21.21 -20.10 5.28
N PHE A 273 -21.69 -21.19 5.88
CA PHE A 273 -21.35 -21.56 7.26
C PHE A 273 -19.93 -22.12 7.41
N VAL A 274 -19.31 -22.59 6.32
CA VAL A 274 -17.95 -23.15 6.32
C VAL A 274 -16.94 -22.16 5.75
N LEU A 275 -17.20 -21.55 4.58
CA LEU A 275 -16.20 -20.69 3.92
C LEU A 275 -15.98 -19.37 4.65
N VAL A 276 -17.04 -18.76 5.21
CA VAL A 276 -16.93 -17.47 5.90
C VAL A 276 -16.09 -17.61 7.18
N PRO A 277 -16.40 -18.53 8.11
CA PRO A 277 -15.55 -18.73 9.28
C PRO A 277 -14.14 -19.16 8.92
N PHE A 278 -13.96 -20.02 7.91
CA PHE A 278 -12.63 -20.47 7.49
C PHE A 278 -11.78 -19.30 6.94
N GLY A 279 -12.36 -18.43 6.09
CA GLY A 279 -11.69 -17.23 5.62
C GLY A 279 -11.32 -16.26 6.75
N LEU A 280 -12.22 -16.07 7.71
CA LEU A 280 -11.96 -15.26 8.91
C LEU A 280 -10.86 -15.88 9.80
N VAL A 281 -10.86 -17.20 10.00
CA VAL A 281 -9.84 -17.91 10.77
C VAL A 281 -8.47 -17.76 10.12
N ILE A 282 -8.37 -17.88 8.79
CA ILE A 282 -7.11 -17.64 8.06
C ILE A 282 -6.60 -16.21 8.31
N MET A 283 -7.48 -15.21 8.24
CA MET A 283 -7.12 -13.82 8.54
C MET A 283 -6.62 -13.65 9.97
N VAL A 284 -7.33 -14.21 10.96
CA VAL A 284 -6.94 -14.13 12.38
C VAL A 284 -5.63 -14.87 12.63
N ALA A 285 -5.46 -16.07 12.09
CA ALA A 285 -4.24 -16.86 12.21
C ALA A 285 -3.02 -16.12 11.65
N TYR A 286 -3.15 -15.47 10.49
CA TYR A 286 -2.10 -14.63 9.92
C TYR A 286 -1.71 -13.48 10.85
N HIS A 287 -2.69 -12.79 11.45
CA HIS A 287 -2.40 -11.67 12.36
C HIS A 287 -1.77 -12.13 13.69
N ILE A 288 -2.15 -13.30 14.19
CA ILE A 288 -1.50 -13.93 15.36
C ILE A 288 -0.05 -14.30 15.03
N TRP A 289 0.18 -14.95 13.88
CA TRP A 289 1.53 -15.27 13.40
C TRP A 289 2.39 -14.00 13.24
N LEU A 290 1.83 -12.94 12.65
CA LEU A 290 2.53 -11.67 12.50
C LEU A 290 2.87 -11.04 13.85
N LEU A 291 1.95 -11.06 14.82
CA LEU A 291 2.19 -10.54 16.16
C LEU A 291 3.29 -11.33 16.87
N TYR A 292 3.28 -12.66 16.74
CA TYR A 292 4.37 -13.51 17.22
C TYR A 292 5.71 -13.14 16.57
N GLN A 293 5.72 -12.94 15.26
CA GLN A 293 6.93 -12.58 14.52
C GLN A 293 7.47 -11.21 14.92
N ILE A 294 6.60 -10.20 15.12
CA ILE A 294 6.99 -8.87 15.58
C ILE A 294 7.57 -8.93 17.00
N ALA A 295 6.98 -9.76 17.88
CA ALA A 295 7.41 -9.88 19.27
C ALA A 295 8.75 -10.64 19.40
N LYS A 296 8.93 -11.74 18.65
CA LYS A 296 10.10 -12.62 18.79
C LYS A 296 11.24 -12.28 17.83
N TYR A 297 10.94 -11.81 16.63
CA TYR A 297 11.91 -11.54 15.57
C TYR A 297 11.64 -10.19 14.87
N PRO A 298 11.75 -9.05 15.58
CA PRO A 298 11.39 -7.74 15.05
C PRO A 298 12.16 -7.35 13.77
N THR A 299 13.41 -7.82 13.61
CA THR A 299 14.27 -7.57 12.45
C THR A 299 13.84 -8.30 11.18
N ARG A 300 12.94 -9.29 11.27
CA ARG A 300 12.39 -10.01 10.10
C ARG A 300 11.11 -9.38 9.53
N THR A 301 10.64 -8.28 10.14
CA THR A 301 9.38 -7.62 9.76
C THR A 301 9.59 -6.15 9.42
N ILE A 302 8.89 -5.64 8.40
CA ILE A 302 8.97 -4.21 8.04
C ILE A 302 8.53 -3.34 9.22
N VAL A 303 7.51 -3.78 9.97
CA VAL A 303 6.99 -3.05 11.14
C VAL A 303 8.05 -2.92 12.22
N GLY A 304 8.79 -3.99 12.52
CA GLY A 304 9.84 -3.99 13.55
C GLY A 304 11.06 -3.17 13.14
N ILE A 305 11.56 -3.34 11.92
CA ILE A 305 12.67 -2.54 11.39
C ILE A 305 12.31 -1.05 11.40
N ASN A 306 11.12 -0.69 10.91
CA ASN A 306 10.69 0.71 10.92
C ASN A 306 10.51 1.25 12.35
N ALA A 307 10.17 0.40 13.33
CA ALA A 307 10.07 0.82 14.73
C ALA A 307 11.43 1.15 15.34
N ILE A 308 12.45 0.35 15.01
CA ILE A 308 13.84 0.58 15.40
C ILE A 308 14.35 1.87 14.74
N ASN A 309 14.18 2.01 13.42
CA ASN A 309 14.60 3.20 12.68
C ASN A 309 13.92 4.49 13.18
N ARG A 310 12.64 4.42 13.57
CA ARG A 310 11.95 5.56 14.20
C ARG A 310 12.57 5.95 15.55
N ARG A 311 13.04 5.00 16.36
CA ARG A 311 13.72 5.33 17.63
C ARG A 311 15.06 6.03 17.37
N PHE A 312 15.85 5.54 16.43
CA PHE A 312 17.09 6.19 16.02
C PHE A 312 16.85 7.59 15.46
N TRP A 313 15.84 7.72 14.59
CA TRP A 313 15.42 9.01 14.07
C TRP A 313 15.04 10.00 15.19
N VAL A 314 14.21 9.60 16.16
CA VAL A 314 13.82 10.50 17.27
C VAL A 314 15.03 10.94 18.08
N ARG A 315 15.95 10.02 18.44
CA ARG A 315 17.17 10.37 19.17
C ARG A 315 17.98 11.43 18.42
N ALA A 316 18.20 11.21 17.12
CA ALA A 316 18.92 12.14 16.27
C ALA A 316 18.25 13.52 16.16
N MET A 317 16.92 13.56 16.02
CA MET A 317 16.18 14.82 15.95
C MET A 317 16.27 15.61 17.26
N MET A 318 16.32 14.92 18.42
CA MET A 318 16.37 15.55 19.74
C MET A 318 17.78 15.95 20.19
N GLU A 319 18.83 15.30 19.68
CA GLU A 319 20.22 15.68 19.96
C GLU A 319 20.55 17.08 19.39
N GLU A 320 20.07 17.37 18.18
CA GLU A 320 20.22 18.67 17.50
C GLU A 320 18.87 19.41 17.34
N ALA A 321 18.04 19.42 18.39
CA ALA A 321 16.69 19.98 18.35
C ALA A 321 16.58 21.41 17.76
N PRO A 322 17.49 22.37 18.04
CA PRO A 322 17.42 23.72 17.46
C PRO A 322 17.54 23.74 15.92
N LYS A 323 18.26 22.77 15.35
CA LYS A 323 18.50 22.66 13.91
C LYS A 323 17.45 21.77 13.23
N ASN A 324 17.09 20.66 13.88
CA ASN A 324 16.26 19.60 13.31
C ASN A 324 14.77 19.70 13.69
N GLY A 325 14.39 20.61 14.58
CA GLY A 325 13.02 20.69 15.10
C GLY A 325 11.95 20.94 14.03
N ILE A 326 12.25 21.79 13.04
CA ILE A 326 11.33 22.05 11.91
C ILE A 326 11.15 20.78 11.08
N LEU A 327 12.24 20.09 10.76
CA LEU A 327 12.24 18.84 10.00
C LEU A 327 11.38 17.76 10.70
N ALA A 328 11.57 17.61 12.01
CA ALA A 328 10.82 16.66 12.82
C ALA A 328 9.32 16.93 12.81
N VAL A 329 8.92 18.19 13.00
CA VAL A 329 7.51 18.61 13.00
C VAL A 329 6.87 18.42 11.62
N GLN A 330 7.56 18.79 10.53
CA GLN A 330 7.03 18.60 9.18
C GLN A 330 6.84 17.11 8.85
N THR A 331 7.77 16.25 9.28
CA THR A 331 7.66 14.80 9.09
C THR A 331 6.44 14.23 9.82
N LEU A 332 6.22 14.62 11.07
CA LEU A 332 5.05 14.20 11.85
C LEU A 332 3.74 14.77 11.28
N ARG A 333 3.75 16.02 10.78
CA ARG A 333 2.61 16.63 10.10
C ARG A 333 2.18 15.85 8.86
N ASN A 334 3.11 15.33 8.08
CA ASN A 334 2.80 14.48 6.92
C ASN A 334 2.03 13.22 7.34
N ASN A 335 2.42 12.59 8.45
CA ASN A 335 1.75 11.41 8.98
C ASN A 335 0.39 11.73 9.61
N ILE A 336 0.25 12.90 10.24
CA ILE A 336 -1.04 13.40 10.72
C ILE A 336 -1.98 13.62 9.53
N MET A 337 -1.54 14.31 8.48
CA MET A 337 -2.32 14.54 7.25
C MET A 337 -2.83 13.23 6.65
N ALA A 338 -1.95 12.22 6.51
CA ALA A 338 -2.32 10.89 6.03
C ALA A 338 -3.35 10.19 6.95
N SER A 339 -3.16 10.27 8.27
CA SER A 339 -4.07 9.67 9.24
C SER A 339 -5.44 10.37 9.25
N THR A 340 -5.49 11.69 9.09
CA THR A 340 -6.74 12.47 9.03
C THR A 340 -7.58 12.10 7.81
N LEU A 341 -6.97 11.93 6.63
CA LEU A 341 -7.67 11.42 5.46
C LEU A 341 -8.30 10.05 5.74
N LEU A 342 -7.50 9.13 6.30
CA LEU A 342 -7.96 7.78 6.57
C LEU A 342 -9.03 7.75 7.67
N ALA A 343 -9.02 8.69 8.61
CA ALA A 343 -10.11 8.84 9.57
C ALA A 343 -11.38 9.36 8.87
N SER A 344 -11.29 10.42 8.06
CA SER A 344 -12.46 11.01 7.39
C SER A 344 -13.13 10.04 6.41
N THR A 345 -12.33 9.26 5.68
CA THR A 345 -12.84 8.23 4.78
C THR A 345 -13.53 7.09 5.52
N ALA A 346 -13.06 6.70 6.72
CA ALA A 346 -13.66 5.62 7.51
C ALA A 346 -15.02 6.03 8.04
N ILE A 347 -15.15 7.25 8.56
CA ILE A 347 -16.43 7.76 9.06
C ILE A 347 -17.42 8.01 7.92
N MET A 348 -16.95 8.48 6.76
CA MET A 348 -17.78 8.65 5.56
C MET A 348 -18.35 7.30 5.09
N LEU A 349 -17.51 6.26 4.98
CA LEU A 349 -17.96 4.93 4.59
C LEU A 349 -18.88 4.30 5.64
N SER A 350 -18.63 4.52 6.93
CA SER A 350 -19.52 4.10 8.02
C SER A 350 -20.91 4.75 7.88
N SER A 351 -20.95 6.07 7.63
CA SER A 351 -22.20 6.80 7.41
C SER A 351 -22.93 6.33 6.16
N LEU A 352 -22.21 6.06 5.06
CA LEU A 352 -22.79 5.53 3.84
C LEU A 352 -23.46 4.18 4.08
N ILE A 353 -22.78 3.27 4.78
CA ILE A 353 -23.33 1.94 5.11
C ILE A 353 -24.56 2.07 5.99
N ALA A 354 -24.54 2.96 6.98
CA ALA A 354 -25.71 3.22 7.82
C ALA A 354 -26.92 3.71 6.99
N VAL A 355 -26.71 4.63 6.04
CA VAL A 355 -27.78 5.11 5.13
C VAL A 355 -28.28 3.99 4.20
N LEU A 356 -27.38 3.16 3.67
CA LEU A 356 -27.77 1.99 2.86
C LEU A 356 -28.57 0.97 3.67
N MET A 357 -28.33 0.85 4.99
CA MET A 357 -29.15 0.01 5.86
C MET A 357 -30.54 0.60 6.10
N THR A 358 -30.64 1.92 6.37
CA THR A 358 -31.93 2.57 6.67
C THR A 358 -32.83 2.66 5.46
N ASN A 359 -32.29 2.98 4.28
CA ASN A 359 -33.09 3.14 3.06
C ASN A 359 -33.63 1.80 2.54
N ASN A 360 -32.95 0.69 2.86
CA ASN A 360 -33.32 -0.65 2.42
C ASN A 360 -34.23 -1.39 3.43
N ALA A 361 -34.55 -0.80 4.57
CA ALA A 361 -35.45 -1.39 5.58
C ALA A 361 -36.94 -1.33 5.19
N GLY A 362 -37.31 -0.65 4.09
CA GLY A 362 -38.70 -0.43 3.66
C GLY A 362 -39.10 -0.93 2.27
N GLY A 363 -38.23 -1.62 1.53
CA GLY A 363 -38.49 -2.05 0.14
C GLY A 363 -38.42 -3.57 -0.06
N SER A 364 -39.55 -4.21 -0.39
CA SER A 364 -39.73 -5.66 -0.44
C SER A 364 -39.10 -6.41 -1.64
N GLU A 365 -38.45 -5.73 -2.60
CA GLU A 365 -37.91 -6.40 -3.78
C GLU A 365 -36.40 -6.19 -3.93
N ARG A 366 -35.65 -7.01 -3.21
CA ARG A 366 -34.20 -7.12 -3.40
C ARG A 366 -33.93 -7.68 -4.79
N SER A 367 -33.25 -6.94 -5.67
CA SER A 367 -32.72 -7.44 -6.94
C SER A 367 -31.81 -8.66 -6.69
N SER A 368 -32.42 -9.83 -6.72
CA SER A 368 -31.99 -11.06 -6.05
C SER A 368 -31.07 -11.92 -6.93
N ARG A 369 -30.45 -11.34 -7.95
CA ARG A 369 -29.75 -12.11 -8.99
C ARG A 369 -28.22 -12.15 -8.82
N LEU A 370 -27.61 -11.14 -8.20
CA LEU A 370 -26.15 -11.06 -8.02
C LEU A 370 -25.63 -11.58 -6.67
N VAL A 371 -26.49 -11.79 -5.68
CA VAL A 371 -26.07 -12.29 -4.37
C VAL A 371 -26.15 -13.82 -4.34
N ILE A 372 -24.98 -14.45 -4.22
CA ILE A 372 -24.81 -15.89 -4.00
C ILE A 372 -24.62 -16.09 -2.50
N GLY A 373 -25.57 -16.76 -1.82
CA GLY A 373 -25.50 -17.02 -0.37
C GLY A 373 -26.83 -16.77 0.33
N ASP A 374 -26.82 -16.79 1.68
CA ASP A 374 -27.99 -16.61 2.52
C ASP A 374 -28.68 -15.26 2.25
N ARG A 375 -30.00 -15.32 2.09
CA ARG A 375 -30.87 -14.21 1.69
C ARG A 375 -31.71 -13.69 2.84
N SER A 376 -31.47 -14.17 4.06
CA SER A 376 -32.18 -13.71 5.25
C SER A 376 -31.93 -12.23 5.51
N GLU A 377 -32.95 -11.52 5.99
CA GLU A 377 -32.82 -10.11 6.41
C GLU A 377 -31.78 -9.95 7.53
N LEU A 378 -31.76 -10.91 8.46
CA LEU A 378 -30.74 -11.02 9.50
C LEU A 378 -29.32 -11.15 8.91
N GLY A 379 -29.12 -12.01 7.91
CA GLY A 379 -27.82 -12.20 7.27
C GLY A 379 -27.29 -10.92 6.63
N PHE A 380 -28.15 -10.13 5.97
CA PHE A 380 -27.74 -8.83 5.44
C PHE A 380 -27.47 -7.79 6.54
N SER A 381 -28.29 -7.76 7.59
CA SER A 381 -28.05 -6.87 8.73
C SER A 381 -26.68 -7.15 9.38
N ILE A 382 -26.34 -8.42 9.61
CA ILE A 382 -25.03 -8.85 10.14
C ILE A 382 -23.89 -8.43 9.21
N LYS A 383 -24.03 -8.60 7.88
CA LYS A 383 -23.03 -8.20 6.89
C LYS A 383 -22.74 -6.70 6.97
N PHE A 384 -23.76 -5.86 6.89
CA PHE A 384 -23.58 -4.41 6.94
C PHE A 384 -23.08 -3.93 8.31
N PHE A 385 -23.61 -4.49 9.40
CA PHE A 385 -23.14 -4.19 10.74
C PHE A 385 -21.65 -4.54 10.93
N SER A 386 -21.21 -5.69 10.41
CA SER A 386 -19.79 -6.09 10.46
C SER A 386 -18.89 -5.11 9.72
N ILE A 387 -19.31 -4.62 8.54
CA ILE A 387 -18.53 -3.63 7.78
C ILE A 387 -18.51 -2.29 8.53
N LEU A 388 -19.63 -1.86 9.11
CA LEU A 388 -19.72 -0.65 9.92
C LEU A 388 -18.79 -0.70 11.13
N VAL A 389 -18.81 -1.78 11.90
CA VAL A 389 -17.91 -1.97 13.05
C VAL A 389 -16.44 -1.97 12.61
N CYS A 390 -16.12 -2.59 11.47
CA CYS A 390 -14.77 -2.58 10.92
C CYS A 390 -14.27 -1.17 10.58
N PHE A 391 -15.10 -0.35 9.92
CA PHE A 391 -14.73 1.04 9.61
C PHE A 391 -14.70 1.94 10.85
N LEU A 392 -15.61 1.74 11.81
CA LEU A 392 -15.55 2.46 13.08
C LEU A 392 -14.26 2.15 13.86
N LEU A 393 -13.84 0.88 13.87
CA LEU A 393 -12.54 0.48 14.42
C LEU A 393 -11.39 1.17 13.68
N ALA A 394 -11.39 1.15 12.34
CA ALA A 394 -10.38 1.85 11.55
C ALA A 394 -10.32 3.36 11.87
N PHE A 395 -11.48 4.01 12.01
CA PHE A 395 -11.59 5.41 12.42
C PHE A 395 -10.95 5.65 13.79
N LEU A 396 -11.32 4.88 14.82
CA LEU A 396 -10.77 5.04 16.17
C LEU A 396 -9.26 4.86 16.19
N LEU A 397 -8.73 3.87 15.46
CA LEU A 397 -7.29 3.64 15.34
C LEU A 397 -6.58 4.82 14.66
N MET A 398 -7.16 5.38 13.60
CA MET A 398 -6.60 6.57 12.93
C MET A 398 -6.63 7.81 13.82
N VAL A 399 -7.68 8.02 14.61
CA VAL A 399 -7.76 9.11 15.59
C VAL A 399 -6.69 8.96 16.68
N GLN A 400 -6.43 7.74 17.16
CA GLN A 400 -5.34 7.50 18.11
C GLN A 400 -3.97 7.77 17.49
N SER A 401 -3.76 7.38 16.23
CA SER A 401 -2.54 7.74 15.49
C SER A 401 -2.31 9.25 15.47
N ILE A 402 -3.33 10.03 15.11
CA ILE A 402 -3.27 11.51 15.10
C ILE A 402 -2.86 12.04 16.47
N ARG A 403 -3.52 11.58 17.54
CA ARG A 403 -3.22 11.99 18.92
C ARG A 403 -1.75 11.78 19.26
N TYR A 404 -1.23 10.58 19.05
CA TYR A 404 0.16 10.25 19.38
C TYR A 404 1.17 11.04 18.54
N TYR A 405 0.92 11.24 17.24
CA TYR A 405 1.79 12.06 16.41
C TYR A 405 1.74 13.55 16.80
N SER A 406 0.58 14.08 17.16
CA SER A 406 0.46 15.46 17.67
C SER A 406 1.24 15.65 18.98
N HIS A 407 1.10 14.72 19.93
CA HIS A 407 1.89 14.77 21.17
C HIS A 407 3.39 14.63 20.91
N ALA A 408 3.80 13.71 20.04
CA ALA A 408 5.20 13.57 19.65
C ALA A 408 5.74 14.85 19.00
N GLY A 409 4.93 15.55 18.18
CA GLY A 409 5.33 16.79 17.52
C GLY A 409 5.62 17.94 18.48
N ILE A 410 4.97 17.96 19.64
CA ILE A 410 5.28 18.90 20.72
C ILE A 410 6.52 18.41 21.47
N LEU A 411 6.53 17.15 21.90
CA LEU A 411 7.57 16.58 22.76
C LEU A 411 8.96 16.58 22.12
N ILE A 412 9.05 16.42 20.80
CA ILE A 412 10.31 16.33 20.06
C ILE A 412 11.12 17.63 20.10
N ASN A 413 10.47 18.77 20.34
CA ASN A 413 11.09 20.10 20.37
C ASN A 413 11.26 20.67 21.78
N VAL A 414 10.86 19.94 22.82
CA VAL A 414 11.04 20.44 24.19
C VAL A 414 12.55 20.48 24.49
N PRO A 415 13.10 21.64 24.91
CA PRO A 415 14.54 21.84 25.09
C PRO A 415 15.02 21.23 26.42
N TYR A 416 14.87 19.91 26.56
CA TYR A 416 15.24 19.19 27.78
C TYR A 416 16.72 19.33 28.15
N GLN A 417 17.60 19.54 27.15
CA GLN A 417 19.02 19.82 27.40
C GLN A 417 19.22 21.14 28.15
N THR A 418 18.49 22.20 27.78
CA THR A 418 18.57 23.52 28.45
C THR A 418 17.93 23.44 29.84
N ILE A 419 16.77 22.79 29.95
CA ILE A 419 16.05 22.62 31.23
C ILE A 419 16.89 21.81 32.22
N SER A 420 17.52 20.72 31.78
CA SER A 420 18.35 19.87 32.65
C SER A 420 19.65 20.56 33.07
N ARG A 421 20.29 21.33 32.16
CA ARG A 421 21.49 22.13 32.46
C ARG A 421 21.25 23.19 33.54
N SER A 422 20.09 23.85 33.54
CA SER A 422 19.75 24.84 34.58
C SER A 422 19.42 24.22 35.95
N SER A 423 19.19 22.91 36.03
CA SER A 423 18.63 22.27 37.24
C SER A 423 19.62 21.42 38.04
N SER A 424 20.87 21.19 37.59
CA SER A 424 21.81 20.34 38.35
C SER A 424 23.31 20.65 38.19
N ASN A 425 23.97 20.91 39.32
CA ASN A 425 25.43 20.97 39.53
C ASN A 425 26.13 19.59 39.50
N GLY A 426 25.46 18.50 39.09
CA GLY A 426 25.99 17.13 39.14
C GLY A 426 26.21 16.51 37.75
N HIS A 427 27.45 16.19 37.39
CA HIS A 427 27.87 15.83 36.03
C HIS A 427 27.40 14.45 35.51
N SER A 428 26.85 13.56 36.35
CA SER A 428 26.53 12.17 35.96
C SER A 428 25.06 11.90 35.56
N ASN A 429 24.08 12.67 36.05
CA ASN A 429 22.64 12.41 35.79
C ASN A 429 22.13 12.98 34.45
N HIS A 430 22.91 13.81 33.76
CA HIS A 430 22.47 14.53 32.54
C HIS A 430 22.22 13.62 31.33
N ARG A 431 23.14 12.68 31.06
CA ARG A 431 23.07 11.82 29.86
C ARG A 431 21.96 10.77 29.98
N PHE A 432 21.74 10.27 31.19
CA PHE A 432 20.71 9.28 31.50
C PHE A 432 19.29 9.85 31.35
N ASN A 433 19.03 11.04 31.89
CA ASN A 433 17.74 11.72 31.76
C ASN A 433 17.40 12.09 30.31
N HIS A 434 18.39 12.51 29.52
CA HIS A 434 18.22 12.79 28.10
C HIS A 434 17.84 11.53 27.31
N HIS A 435 18.54 10.42 27.55
CA HIS A 435 18.27 9.14 26.90
C HIS A 435 16.86 8.61 27.22
N LEU A 436 16.44 8.67 28.48
CA LEU A 436 15.08 8.32 28.92
C LEU A 436 14.00 9.16 28.23
N THR A 437 14.27 10.46 28.05
CA THR A 437 13.34 11.38 27.40
C THR A 437 13.21 11.09 25.91
N ALA A 438 14.32 10.92 25.20
CA ALA A 438 14.31 10.55 23.78
C ALA A 438 13.68 9.17 23.55
N GLU A 439 13.87 8.22 24.48
CA GLU A 439 13.19 6.94 24.44
C GLU A 439 11.67 7.07 24.62
N TYR A 440 11.21 7.92 25.55
CA TYR A 440 9.79 8.19 25.74
C TYR A 440 9.15 8.81 24.48
N VAL A 441 9.79 9.80 23.86
CA VAL A 441 9.32 10.38 22.59
C VAL A 441 9.34 9.33 21.48
N GLY A 442 10.39 8.50 21.40
CA GLY A 442 10.50 7.40 20.45
C GLY A 442 9.40 6.34 20.62
N ARG A 443 9.01 6.03 21.86
CA ARG A 443 7.86 5.15 22.16
C ARG A 443 6.54 5.81 21.76
N THR A 444 6.40 7.11 21.96
CA THR A 444 5.20 7.88 21.57
C THR A 444 5.01 7.88 20.05
N VAL A 445 6.06 8.17 19.28
CA VAL A 445 6.05 8.09 17.80
C VAL A 445 5.73 6.67 17.33
N ASN A 446 6.30 5.65 17.97
CA ASN A 446 6.02 4.26 17.64
C ASN A 446 4.58 3.85 17.93
N ARG A 447 3.98 4.27 19.05
CA ARG A 447 2.56 4.05 19.35
C ARG A 447 1.68 4.64 18.25
N GLY A 448 1.91 5.88 17.85
CA GLY A 448 1.20 6.49 16.71
C GLY A 448 1.30 5.65 15.44
N SER A 449 2.52 5.19 15.11
CA SER A 449 2.75 4.35 13.94
C SER A 449 2.10 2.96 14.01
N TYR A 450 2.02 2.35 15.19
CA TYR A 450 1.29 1.09 15.38
C TYR A 450 -0.21 1.27 15.18
N PHE A 451 -0.81 2.30 15.77
CA PHE A 451 -2.23 2.62 15.59
C PHE A 451 -2.57 2.88 14.11
N TRP A 452 -1.72 3.64 13.43
CA TRP A 452 -1.87 3.88 11.99
C TRP A 452 -1.78 2.59 11.17
N SER A 453 -0.78 1.74 11.45
CA SER A 453 -0.59 0.47 10.75
C SER A 453 -1.76 -0.50 11.01
N LEU A 454 -2.29 -0.52 12.23
CA LEU A 454 -3.45 -1.33 12.59
C LEU A 454 -4.72 -0.81 11.91
N GLY A 455 -4.91 0.50 11.84
CA GLY A 455 -6.03 1.11 11.12
C GLY A 455 -5.98 0.80 9.61
N LEU A 456 -4.80 0.82 8.99
CA LEU A 456 -4.62 0.36 7.60
C LEU A 456 -4.98 -1.11 7.41
N ARG A 457 -4.63 -1.98 8.37
CA ARG A 457 -5.04 -3.40 8.31
C ARG A 457 -6.54 -3.57 8.44
N ALA A 458 -7.20 -2.78 9.29
CA ALA A 458 -8.67 -2.75 9.36
C ALA A 458 -9.30 -2.31 8.03
N TYR A 459 -8.71 -1.32 7.35
CA TYR A 459 -9.10 -0.95 5.99
C TYR A 459 -8.99 -2.10 5.01
N TYR A 460 -7.88 -2.83 4.99
CA TYR A 460 -7.73 -3.96 4.09
C TYR A 460 -8.71 -5.09 4.42
N PHE A 461 -8.96 -5.33 5.71
CA PHE A 461 -9.95 -6.31 6.17
C PHE A 461 -11.40 -5.94 5.80
N SER A 462 -11.71 -4.66 5.65
CA SER A 462 -13.03 -4.22 5.18
C SER A 462 -13.34 -4.69 3.74
N PHE A 463 -12.31 -4.95 2.92
CA PHE A 463 -12.49 -5.35 1.51
C PHE A 463 -13.10 -6.76 1.37
N PRO A 464 -12.61 -7.81 2.05
CA PRO A 464 -13.31 -9.08 2.11
C PRO A 464 -14.74 -8.98 2.65
N LEU A 465 -14.97 -8.19 3.69
CA LEU A 465 -16.32 -7.99 4.25
C LEU A 465 -17.25 -7.31 3.23
N PHE A 466 -16.73 -6.38 2.43
CA PHE A 466 -17.49 -5.78 1.34
C PHE A 466 -17.83 -6.81 0.25
N LEU A 467 -16.86 -7.66 -0.15
CA LEU A 467 -17.10 -8.72 -1.12
C LEU A 467 -18.07 -9.80 -0.61
N TRP A 468 -18.21 -9.95 0.70
CA TRP A 468 -19.19 -10.84 1.33
C TRP A 468 -20.65 -10.44 1.05
N ILE A 469 -20.90 -9.18 0.69
CA ILE A 469 -22.21 -8.72 0.21
C ILE A 469 -22.62 -9.49 -1.05
N PHE A 470 -21.67 -9.82 -1.93
CA PHE A 470 -21.91 -10.54 -3.18
C PHE A 470 -21.89 -12.07 -2.98
N GLY A 471 -21.17 -12.56 -1.99
CA GLY A 471 -21.26 -13.95 -1.53
C GLY A 471 -20.05 -14.45 -0.74
N PRO A 472 -20.10 -15.70 -0.24
CA PRO A 472 -19.01 -16.30 0.55
C PRO A 472 -17.78 -16.64 -0.30
N ILE A 473 -17.97 -16.98 -1.59
CA ILE A 473 -16.87 -17.35 -2.49
C ILE A 473 -15.97 -16.13 -2.79
N PRO A 474 -16.50 -14.96 -3.24
CA PRO A 474 -15.68 -13.76 -3.41
C PRO A 474 -14.98 -13.33 -2.11
N MET A 475 -15.66 -13.43 -0.98
CA MET A 475 -15.06 -13.15 0.34
C MET A 475 -13.88 -14.08 0.61
N PHE A 476 -14.06 -15.39 0.51
CA PHE A 476 -13.00 -16.37 0.81
C PHE A 476 -11.77 -16.20 -0.09
N VAL A 477 -11.97 -16.08 -1.41
CA VAL A 477 -10.88 -15.82 -2.36
C VAL A 477 -10.16 -14.52 -2.01
N SER A 478 -10.91 -13.46 -1.66
CA SER A 478 -10.30 -12.20 -1.26
C SER A 478 -9.52 -12.29 0.04
N CYS A 479 -9.90 -13.14 1.00
CA CYS A 479 -9.10 -13.41 2.20
C CYS A 479 -7.75 -14.05 1.83
N LEU A 480 -7.74 -15.05 0.94
CA LEU A 480 -6.50 -15.70 0.49
C LEU A 480 -5.58 -14.70 -0.23
N VAL A 481 -6.13 -13.93 -1.18
CA VAL A 481 -5.38 -12.89 -1.90
C VAL A 481 -4.86 -11.83 -0.94
N LEU A 482 -5.68 -11.42 0.04
CA LEU A 482 -5.27 -10.42 1.01
C LEU A 482 -4.15 -10.92 1.91
N VAL A 483 -4.21 -12.16 2.41
CA VAL A 483 -3.12 -12.75 3.20
C VAL A 483 -1.83 -12.84 2.39
N PHE A 484 -1.92 -13.28 1.13
CA PHE A 484 -0.78 -13.29 0.22
C PHE A 484 -0.17 -11.89 0.08
N LEU A 485 -0.98 -10.87 -0.21
CA LEU A 485 -0.50 -9.49 -0.33
C LEU A 485 0.10 -8.96 0.98
N LEU A 486 -0.53 -9.23 2.12
CA LEU A 486 -0.03 -8.83 3.44
C LEU A 486 1.31 -9.49 3.76
N TYR A 487 1.50 -10.75 3.40
CA TYR A 487 2.77 -11.45 3.62
C TYR A 487 3.94 -10.73 2.91
N PHE A 488 3.78 -10.39 1.64
CA PHE A 488 4.78 -9.59 0.91
C PHE A 488 4.94 -8.17 1.46
N LEU A 489 3.91 -7.65 2.12
CA LEU A 489 3.91 -6.34 2.74
C LEU A 489 4.64 -6.31 4.08
N ASP A 490 4.63 -7.42 4.82
CA ASP A 490 5.10 -7.48 6.20
C ASP A 490 6.49 -8.12 6.33
N VAL A 491 6.86 -9.04 5.43
CA VAL A 491 8.13 -9.76 5.47
C VAL A 491 9.25 -9.02 4.76
N THR A 492 10.40 -8.90 5.42
CA THR A 492 11.62 -8.31 4.85
C THR A 492 12.54 -9.41 4.34
N ILE A 493 12.72 -9.50 3.02
CA ILE A 493 13.69 -10.44 2.40
C ILE A 493 15.11 -9.84 2.43
N ASP A 494 15.24 -8.50 2.43
CA ASP A 494 16.50 -7.81 2.11
C ASP A 494 17.38 -7.41 3.32
N PHE A 495 16.88 -7.47 4.57
CA PHE A 495 17.55 -6.85 5.72
C PHE A 495 18.37 -7.80 6.60
N GLY A 496 18.40 -9.10 6.29
CA GLY A 496 19.16 -10.11 7.04
C GLY A 496 20.69 -9.88 7.06
N TRP A 497 21.20 -9.00 6.19
CA TRP A 497 22.64 -8.73 6.08
C TRP A 497 23.17 -7.76 7.14
N ILE A 498 22.35 -6.80 7.61
CA ILE A 498 22.81 -5.78 8.58
C ILE A 498 22.91 -6.38 10.00
N SER A 499 22.09 -7.40 10.34
CA SER A 499 22.19 -8.08 11.63
C SER A 499 23.34 -9.07 11.71
N GLY A 500 23.73 -9.71 10.59
CA GLY A 500 24.86 -10.65 10.58
C GLY A 500 26.20 -9.97 10.89
N ALA A 501 26.37 -8.72 10.46
CA ALA A 501 27.59 -7.96 10.74
C ALA A 501 27.78 -7.60 12.24
N SER A 502 26.70 -7.57 13.03
CA SER A 502 26.78 -7.33 14.48
C SER A 502 26.95 -8.61 15.31
N GLU A 503 26.55 -9.76 14.79
CA GLU A 503 26.74 -11.05 15.48
C GLU A 503 28.16 -11.59 15.26
N ASP A 504 28.72 -11.49 14.05
CA ASP A 504 30.09 -11.96 13.76
C ASP A 504 31.17 -11.16 14.52
N GLN A 505 30.97 -9.86 14.77
CA GLN A 505 31.97 -9.05 15.49
C GLN A 505 32.02 -9.35 17.01
N GLY A 506 30.96 -9.94 17.58
CA GLY A 506 30.95 -10.36 18.99
C GLY A 506 31.75 -11.64 19.25
N GLU A 507 31.99 -12.45 18.23
CA GLU A 507 32.70 -13.73 18.36
C GLU A 507 34.22 -13.57 18.22
N TYR A 508 34.70 -12.68 17.34
CA TYR A 508 36.13 -12.37 17.23
C TYR A 508 36.68 -11.60 18.44
N GLN A 509 35.86 -10.75 19.08
CA GLN A 509 36.33 -9.94 20.21
C GLN A 509 36.45 -10.74 21.52
N ASN A 510 35.77 -11.88 21.64
CA ASN A 510 35.94 -12.80 22.77
C ASN A 510 37.14 -13.75 22.58
N ALA A 511 37.51 -14.09 21.34
CA ALA A 511 38.70 -14.90 21.06
C ALA A 511 40.01 -14.15 21.36
N ASP A 512 40.06 -12.84 21.09
CA ASP A 512 41.24 -12.01 21.38
C ASP A 512 41.42 -11.70 22.88
N LEU A 513 40.34 -11.75 23.67
CA LEU A 513 40.37 -11.54 25.13
C LEU A 513 40.77 -12.81 25.90
N GLU A 514 40.53 -14.00 25.36
CA GLU A 514 41.01 -15.26 25.96
C GLU A 514 42.49 -15.54 25.62
N THR A 515 42.97 -15.12 24.45
CA THR A 515 44.37 -15.31 24.06
C THR A 515 45.34 -14.39 24.83
N ASN A 516 44.86 -13.25 25.35
CA ASN A 516 45.68 -12.27 26.06
C ASN A 516 45.67 -12.41 27.60
N ARG A 517 45.00 -13.45 28.15
CA ARG A 517 45.07 -13.83 29.57
C ARG A 517 46.03 -14.99 29.87
N GLY A 518 46.75 -15.47 28.86
CA GLY A 518 47.65 -16.64 28.99
C GLY A 518 49.13 -16.34 29.24
N ILE A 519 49.57 -15.07 29.33
CA ILE A 519 50.99 -14.74 29.51
C ILE A 519 51.15 -13.64 30.57
N GLN A 520 51.07 -14.03 31.84
CA GLN A 520 51.75 -13.35 32.94
C GLN A 520 52.18 -14.38 34.00
N VAL A 521 53.49 -14.66 34.00
CA VAL A 521 54.38 -14.96 35.14
C VAL A 521 54.06 -16.20 36.00
N ASP A 522 54.77 -17.29 35.73
CA ASP A 522 55.97 -17.69 36.50
C ASP A 522 56.91 -18.54 35.64
#